data_AF-A0A445ASX7-F1
#
_entry.id   AF-A0A445ASX7-F1
#
_cell.length_a   1.000
_cell.length_b   1.000
_cell.length_c   1.000
_cell.angle_alpha   90.00
_cell.angle_beta   90.00
_cell.angle_gamma   90.00
#
_symmetry.space_group_name_H-M   'P 1'
#
loop_
_entity.id
_entity.type
_entity.pdbx_description
1 polymer ?
#
loop_
_entity_poly.entity_id
_entity_poly.type
_entity_poly.pdbx_seq_one_letter_code
_entity_poly.pdbx_strand_id
1 'polypeptide(L)'
;MEGQEQQLHIQAQRIDRQEELLSNWINQQGKLQKQQMEHYSQLTQAINQVTKRQEHQDKRLQELNQRQLAQTKAFNEFSVLNEGRQLHREEFNINTQAKLNYMSGHMHNLHSTIPTYDEVQKELTEQEKRKVKQQKKTLKKKMEDAGFWKKLIGKSKGSGSSSTQEKHKEDKQEGGHEQSHE
;
A
#
# COMPACT_ATOMS: atom_id res chain seq x y z
N MET A 1 -54.48 -78.79 58.22
CA MET A 1 -54.08 -78.58 56.81
C MET A 1 -53.64 -77.14 56.52
N GLU A 2 -54.08 -76.15 57.30
CA GLU A 2 -53.76 -74.72 57.09
C GLU A 2 -52.26 -74.34 57.23
N GLY A 3 -51.49 -75.03 58.08
CA GLY A 3 -50.07 -74.70 58.28
C GLY A 3 -49.14 -75.04 57.09
N GLN A 4 -49.46 -76.07 56.31
CA GLN A 4 -48.70 -76.42 55.09
C GLN A 4 -49.02 -75.47 53.93
N GLU A 5 -50.27 -75.05 53.79
CA GLU A 5 -50.67 -74.08 52.77
C GLU A 5 -50.05 -72.71 53.03
N GLN A 6 -49.98 -72.26 54.30
CA GLN A 6 -49.27 -71.04 54.67
C GLN A 6 -47.77 -71.13 54.37
N GLN A 7 -47.14 -72.27 54.62
CA GLN A 7 -45.71 -72.48 54.33
C GLN A 7 -45.42 -72.43 52.82
N LEU A 8 -46.26 -73.09 52.01
CA LEU A 8 -46.15 -73.05 50.55
C LEU A 8 -46.41 -71.65 49.99
N HIS A 9 -47.39 -70.93 50.55
CA HIS A 9 -47.68 -69.55 50.13
C HIS A 9 -46.51 -68.60 50.42
N ILE A 10 -45.88 -68.72 51.60
CA ILE A 10 -44.69 -67.94 51.94
C ILE A 10 -43.49 -68.33 51.07
N GLN A 11 -43.39 -69.59 50.64
CA GLN A 11 -42.34 -70.04 49.72
C GLN A 11 -42.55 -69.47 48.31
N ALA A 12 -43.77 -69.52 47.78
CA ALA A 12 -44.12 -68.94 46.49
C ALA A 12 -43.84 -67.42 46.46
N GLN A 13 -44.30 -66.67 47.48
CA GLN A 13 -44.01 -65.24 47.60
C GLN A 13 -42.50 -64.92 47.65
N ARG A 14 -41.68 -65.79 48.24
CA ARG A 14 -40.23 -65.62 48.25
C ARG A 14 -39.60 -65.85 46.88
N ILE A 15 -40.08 -66.84 46.13
CA ILE A 15 -39.61 -67.12 44.78
C ILE A 15 -39.99 -65.97 43.86
N ASP A 16 -41.24 -65.52 43.88
CA ASP A 16 -41.72 -64.40 43.06
C ASP A 16 -40.89 -63.12 43.33
N ARG A 17 -40.59 -62.84 44.61
CA ARG A 17 -39.76 -61.70 44.99
C ARG A 17 -38.31 -61.84 44.54
N GLN A 18 -37.75 -63.04 44.53
CA GLN A 18 -36.40 -63.29 44.02
C GLN A 18 -36.34 -63.15 42.50
N GLU A 19 -37.35 -63.65 41.78
CA GLU A 19 -37.46 -63.50 40.33
C GLU A 19 -37.62 -62.04 39.93
N GLU A 20 -38.43 -61.27 40.65
CA GLU A 20 -38.59 -59.83 40.42
C GLU A 20 -37.27 -59.07 40.62
N LEU A 21 -36.54 -59.36 41.71
CA LEU A 21 -35.23 -58.75 41.97
C LEU A 21 -34.21 -59.09 40.89
N LEU A 22 -34.14 -60.35 40.46
CA LEU A 22 -33.23 -60.81 39.42
C LEU A 22 -33.57 -60.15 38.07
N SER A 23 -34.85 -60.11 37.71
CA SER A 23 -35.34 -59.50 36.49
C SER A 23 -35.06 -57.99 36.46
N ASN A 24 -35.26 -57.30 37.59
CA ASN A 24 -34.92 -55.88 37.74
C ASN A 24 -33.41 -55.63 37.59
N TRP A 25 -32.57 -56.49 38.18
CA TRP A 25 -31.11 -56.40 38.06
C TRP A 25 -30.64 -56.61 36.62
N ILE A 26 -31.13 -57.65 35.92
CA ILE A 26 -30.80 -57.91 34.52
C ILE A 26 -31.23 -56.73 33.64
N ASN A 27 -32.44 -56.21 33.85
CA ASN A 27 -32.93 -55.06 33.11
C ASN A 27 -32.10 -53.80 33.36
N GLN A 28 -31.66 -53.56 34.60
CA GLN A 28 -30.81 -52.43 34.94
C GLN A 28 -29.42 -52.55 34.30
N GLN A 29 -28.81 -53.75 34.33
CA GLN A 29 -27.56 -54.04 33.63
C GLN A 29 -27.67 -53.82 32.11
N GLY A 30 -28.74 -54.33 31.49
CA GLY A 30 -28.99 -54.14 30.06
C GLY A 30 -29.16 -52.67 29.67
N LYS A 31 -29.81 -51.86 30.52
CA LYS A 31 -29.93 -50.40 30.30
C LYS A 31 -28.59 -49.69 30.41
N LEU A 32 -27.78 -50.01 31.43
CA LEU A 32 -26.45 -49.43 31.61
C LEU A 32 -25.52 -49.76 30.43
N GLN A 33 -25.54 -51.01 29.97
CA GLN A 33 -24.73 -51.44 28.83
C GLN A 33 -25.13 -50.73 27.52
N LYS A 34 -26.44 -50.56 27.27
CA LYS A 34 -26.93 -49.81 26.10
C LYS A 34 -26.51 -48.35 26.15
N GLN A 35 -26.69 -47.68 27.28
CA GLN A 35 -26.26 -46.28 27.45
C GLN A 35 -24.75 -46.11 27.25
N GLN A 36 -23.97 -47.04 27.79
CA GLN A 36 -22.52 -47.04 27.62
C GLN A 36 -22.13 -47.20 26.13
N MET A 37 -22.76 -48.15 25.42
CA MET A 37 -22.50 -48.39 24.01
C MET A 37 -22.88 -47.18 23.13
N GLU A 38 -24.02 -46.55 23.41
CA GLU A 38 -24.47 -45.34 22.72
C GLU A 38 -23.48 -44.18 22.96
N HIS A 39 -23.04 -43.99 24.21
CA HIS A 39 -22.05 -42.96 24.54
C HIS A 39 -20.72 -43.19 23.82
N TYR A 40 -20.21 -44.43 23.79
CA TYR A 40 -19.00 -44.74 23.03
C TYR A 40 -19.18 -44.50 21.54
N SER A 41 -20.32 -44.90 20.96
CA SER A 41 -20.61 -44.66 19.55
C SER A 41 -20.61 -43.17 19.21
N GLN A 42 -21.27 -42.35 20.03
CA GLN A 42 -21.31 -40.90 19.86
C GLN A 42 -19.92 -40.27 20.00
N LEU A 43 -19.15 -40.70 21.00
CA LEU A 43 -17.79 -40.24 21.23
C LEU A 43 -16.88 -40.58 20.03
N THR A 44 -16.91 -41.82 19.55
CA THR A 44 -16.13 -42.24 18.38
C THR A 44 -16.52 -41.44 17.14
N GLN A 45 -17.82 -41.19 16.93
CA GLN A 45 -18.28 -40.37 15.82
C GLN A 45 -17.80 -38.92 15.93
N ALA A 46 -17.84 -38.33 17.12
CA ALA A 46 -17.36 -36.97 17.37
C ALA A 46 -15.84 -36.86 17.12
N ILE A 47 -15.06 -37.82 17.63
CA ILE A 47 -13.61 -37.90 17.39
C ILE A 47 -13.32 -37.97 15.90
N ASN A 48 -13.97 -38.88 15.18
CA ASN A 48 -13.76 -39.03 13.73
C ASN A 48 -14.09 -37.76 12.95
N GLN A 49 -15.13 -37.01 13.33
CA GLN A 49 -15.46 -35.73 12.72
C GLN A 49 -14.42 -34.65 12.99
N VAL A 50 -13.87 -34.61 14.21
CA VAL A 50 -12.79 -33.68 14.56
C VAL A 50 -11.52 -34.03 13.78
N THR A 51 -11.12 -35.30 13.75
CA THR A 51 -9.95 -35.77 13.00
C THR A 51 -10.05 -35.42 11.52
N LYS A 52 -11.18 -35.69 10.87
CA LYS A 52 -11.38 -35.34 9.45
C LYS A 52 -11.28 -33.84 9.19
N ARG A 53 -11.82 -33.02 10.10
CA ARG A 53 -11.71 -31.55 10.00
C ARG A 53 -10.27 -31.10 10.17
N GLN A 54 -9.52 -31.69 11.10
CA GLN A 54 -8.12 -31.39 11.33
C GLN A 54 -7.28 -31.73 10.10
N GLU A 55 -7.41 -32.94 9.56
CA GLU A 55 -6.69 -33.36 8.35
C GLU A 55 -6.98 -32.45 7.15
N HIS A 56 -8.23 -31.99 7.01
CA HIS A 56 -8.60 -31.06 5.96
C HIS A 56 -8.00 -29.67 6.18
N GLN A 57 -7.96 -29.19 7.43
CA GLN A 57 -7.30 -27.92 7.76
C GLN A 57 -5.80 -27.99 7.51
N ASP A 58 -5.13 -29.07 7.92
CA ASP A 58 -3.69 -29.25 7.73
C ASP A 58 -3.32 -29.26 6.25
N LYS A 59 -4.10 -29.97 5.41
CA LYS A 59 -3.92 -29.95 3.95
C LYS A 59 -4.04 -28.54 3.37
N ARG A 60 -5.05 -27.77 3.78
CA ARG A 60 -5.23 -26.39 3.30
C ARG A 60 -4.10 -25.47 3.76
N LEU A 61 -3.60 -25.64 4.98
CA LEU A 61 -2.45 -24.88 5.47
C LEU A 61 -1.18 -25.22 4.67
N GLN A 62 -0.96 -26.50 4.36
CA GLN A 62 0.16 -26.93 3.53
C GLN A 62 0.08 -26.34 2.12
N GLU A 63 -1.09 -26.39 1.48
CA GLU A 63 -1.31 -25.78 0.16
C GLU A 63 -1.09 -24.26 0.19
N LEU A 64 -1.57 -23.58 1.22
CA LEU A 64 -1.38 -22.14 1.40
C LEU A 64 0.11 -21.80 1.52
N ASN A 65 0.84 -22.55 2.34
CA ASN A 65 2.28 -22.35 2.52
C ASN A 65 3.04 -22.59 1.20
N GLN A 66 2.72 -23.65 0.47
CA GLN A 66 3.32 -23.89 -0.85
C GLN A 66 3.06 -22.76 -1.83
N ARG A 67 1.83 -22.23 -1.88
CA ARG A 67 1.48 -21.09 -2.72
C ARG A 67 2.24 -19.83 -2.30
N GLN A 68 2.35 -19.57 -1.00
CA GLN A 68 3.11 -18.44 -0.48
C GLN A 68 4.58 -18.54 -0.87
N LEU A 69 5.21 -19.71 -0.69
CA LEU A 69 6.60 -19.93 -1.08
C LEU A 69 6.81 -19.73 -2.59
N ALA A 70 5.92 -20.27 -3.42
CA ALA A 70 5.97 -20.09 -4.87
C ALA A 70 5.82 -18.61 -5.25
N GLN A 71 4.91 -17.88 -4.61
CA GLN A 71 4.70 -16.46 -4.84
C GLN A 71 5.94 -15.64 -4.45
N THR A 72 6.51 -15.87 -3.27
CA THR A 72 7.72 -15.19 -2.82
C THR A 72 8.89 -15.48 -3.75
N LYS A 73 9.06 -16.72 -4.20
CA LYS A 73 10.10 -17.08 -5.16
C LYS A 73 9.94 -16.34 -6.49
N ALA A 74 8.73 -16.35 -7.07
CA ALA A 74 8.44 -15.66 -8.32
C ALA A 74 8.64 -14.14 -8.19
N PHE A 75 8.23 -13.56 -7.06
CA PHE A 75 8.44 -12.13 -6.79
C PHE A 75 9.93 -11.79 -6.70
N ASN A 76 10.73 -12.61 -6.00
CA ASN A 76 12.17 -12.40 -5.90
C ASN A 76 12.86 -12.51 -7.26
N GLU A 77 12.52 -13.52 -8.06
CA GLU A 77 13.03 -13.68 -9.42
C GLU A 77 12.70 -12.48 -10.31
N PHE A 78 11.45 -12.01 -10.26
CA PHE A 78 11.03 -10.81 -10.98
C PHE A 78 11.81 -9.57 -10.54
N SER A 79 12.02 -9.40 -9.24
CA SER A 79 12.73 -8.25 -8.66
C SER A 79 14.17 -8.20 -9.13
N VAL A 80 14.89 -9.32 -9.05
CA VAL A 80 16.28 -9.44 -9.52
C VAL A 80 16.39 -9.18 -11.02
N LEU A 81 15.49 -9.74 -11.84
CA LEU A 81 15.47 -9.49 -13.29
C LEU A 81 15.21 -8.01 -13.60
N ASN A 82 14.29 -7.38 -12.88
CA ASN A 82 13.95 -5.98 -13.08
C ASN A 82 15.07 -5.04 -12.64
N GLU A 83 15.76 -5.36 -11.54
CA GLU A 83 16.97 -4.64 -11.09
C GLU A 83 18.09 -4.78 -12.12
N GLY A 84 18.40 -6.00 -12.57
CA GLY A 84 19.43 -6.23 -13.59
C GLY A 84 19.16 -5.47 -14.89
N ARG A 85 17.90 -5.42 -15.33
CA ARG A 85 17.51 -4.63 -16.52
C ARG A 85 17.70 -3.13 -16.31
N GLN A 86 17.35 -2.61 -15.14
CA GLN A 86 17.54 -1.19 -14.80
C GLN A 86 19.03 -0.84 -14.77
N LEU A 87 19.85 -1.65 -14.09
CA LEU A 87 21.29 -1.46 -14.01
C LEU A 87 21.93 -1.44 -15.40
N HIS A 88 21.61 -2.41 -16.27
CA HIS A 88 22.15 -2.41 -17.64
C HIS A 88 21.74 -1.17 -18.44
N ARG A 89 20.50 -0.68 -18.27
CA ARG A 89 20.05 0.54 -18.93
C ARG A 89 20.78 1.77 -18.38
N GLU A 90 20.97 1.85 -17.07
CA GLU A 90 21.68 2.93 -16.41
C GLU A 90 23.16 2.95 -16.82
N GLU A 91 23.84 1.80 -16.79
CA GLU A 91 25.21 1.64 -17.25
C GLU A 91 25.37 2.06 -18.72
N PHE A 92 24.48 1.59 -19.60
CA PHE A 92 24.47 2.00 -21.00
C PHE A 92 24.31 3.51 -21.15
N ASN A 93 23.36 4.11 -20.43
CA ASN A 93 23.13 5.56 -20.48
C ASN A 93 24.32 6.34 -19.94
N ILE A 94 24.90 5.95 -18.79
CA ILE A 94 26.06 6.60 -18.17
C ILE A 94 27.27 6.51 -19.11
N ASN A 95 27.56 5.33 -19.65
CA ASN A 95 28.67 5.12 -20.59
C ASN A 95 28.49 5.94 -21.86
N THR A 96 27.28 5.94 -22.41
CA THR A 96 26.94 6.74 -23.60
C THR A 96 27.11 8.23 -23.31
N GLN A 97 26.59 8.72 -22.18
CA GLN A 97 26.72 10.12 -21.78
C GLN A 97 28.20 10.51 -21.56
N ALA A 98 29.00 9.64 -20.93
CA ALA A 98 30.42 9.88 -20.73
C ALA A 98 31.17 10.00 -22.07
N LYS A 99 30.88 9.12 -23.03
CA LYS A 99 31.44 9.18 -24.38
C LYS A 99 31.01 10.44 -25.13
N LEU A 100 29.72 10.79 -25.06
CA LEU A 100 29.19 12.01 -25.67
C LEU A 100 29.82 13.27 -25.06
N ASN A 101 29.96 13.33 -23.73
CA ASN A 101 30.63 14.43 -23.04
C ASN A 101 32.09 14.55 -23.46
N TYR A 102 32.80 13.42 -23.54
CA TYR A 102 34.18 13.40 -24.01
C TYR A 102 34.29 13.98 -25.42
N MET A 103 33.49 13.49 -26.36
CA MET A 103 33.47 14.01 -27.73
C MET A 103 33.11 15.50 -27.76
N SER A 104 32.04 15.91 -27.07
CA SER A 104 31.59 17.30 -27.05
C SER A 104 32.65 18.27 -26.49
N GLY A 105 33.51 17.81 -25.57
CA GLY A 105 34.60 18.62 -25.02
C GLY A 105 35.89 18.62 -25.86
N HIS A 106 36.14 17.56 -26.65
CA HIS A 106 37.43 17.37 -27.33
C HIS A 106 37.37 17.51 -28.85
N MET A 107 36.18 17.46 -29.47
CA MET A 107 36.05 17.57 -30.92
C MET A 107 36.58 18.90 -31.46
N HIS A 108 36.39 20.01 -30.74
CA HIS A 108 36.97 21.31 -31.12
C HIS A 108 38.51 21.29 -31.16
N ASN A 109 39.14 20.53 -30.27
CA ASN A 109 40.60 20.42 -30.23
C ASN A 109 41.16 19.63 -31.42
N LEU A 110 40.39 18.67 -31.94
CA LEU A 110 40.75 17.88 -33.13
C LEU A 110 40.40 18.62 -34.43
N HIS A 111 39.27 19.33 -34.43
CA HIS A 111 38.75 20.08 -35.57
C HIS A 111 38.21 21.44 -35.08
N SER A 112 39.06 22.47 -35.14
CA SER A 112 38.73 23.82 -34.64
C SER A 112 37.56 24.50 -35.35
N THR A 113 37.15 23.99 -36.52
CA THR A 113 35.94 24.44 -37.24
C THR A 113 34.64 24.02 -36.55
N ILE A 114 34.67 22.98 -35.72
CA ILE A 114 33.52 22.52 -34.93
C ILE A 114 33.42 23.41 -33.69
N PRO A 115 32.30 24.10 -33.44
CA PRO A 115 32.16 24.97 -32.28
C PRO A 115 32.19 24.17 -30.98
N THR A 116 32.63 24.82 -29.90
CA THR A 116 32.62 24.23 -28.56
C THR A 116 31.18 24.11 -28.03
N TYR A 117 30.97 23.20 -27.08
CA TYR A 117 29.67 23.05 -26.41
C TYR A 117 29.16 24.37 -25.83
N ASP A 118 30.02 25.12 -25.14
CA ASP A 118 29.64 26.35 -24.45
C ASP A 118 29.20 27.45 -25.43
N GLU A 119 29.84 27.53 -26.60
CA GLU A 119 29.44 28.47 -27.66
C GLU A 119 28.04 28.15 -28.20
N VAL A 120 27.80 26.88 -28.54
CA VAL A 120 26.48 26.42 -29.03
C VAL A 120 25.41 26.62 -27.96
N GLN A 121 25.72 26.26 -26.70
CA GLN A 121 24.78 26.39 -25.58
C GLN A 121 24.42 27.85 -25.31
N LYS A 122 25.40 28.76 -25.38
CA LYS A 122 25.17 30.20 -25.23
C LYS A 122 24.31 30.75 -26.36
N GLU A 123 24.58 30.35 -27.61
CA GLU A 123 23.80 30.78 -28.77
C GLU A 123 22.34 30.33 -28.68
N LEU A 124 22.10 29.06 -28.38
CA LEU A 124 20.75 28.51 -28.21
C LEU A 124 19.99 29.19 -27.07
N THR A 125 20.65 29.39 -25.94
CA THR A 125 20.07 30.09 -24.78
C THR A 125 19.66 31.52 -25.14
N GLU A 126 20.51 32.23 -25.87
CA GLU A 126 20.23 33.60 -26.29
C GLU A 126 19.11 33.66 -27.34
N GLN A 127 19.07 32.72 -28.27
CA GLN A 127 17.98 32.59 -29.23
C GLN A 127 16.64 32.37 -28.53
N GLU A 128 16.60 31.50 -27.51
CA GLU A 128 15.38 31.22 -26.77
C GLU A 128 14.92 32.44 -25.94
N LYS A 129 15.86 33.15 -25.31
CA LYS A 129 15.58 34.44 -24.64
C LYS A 129 14.93 35.45 -25.58
N ARG A 130 15.43 35.55 -26.82
CA ARG A 130 14.86 36.45 -27.84
C ARG A 130 13.43 36.05 -28.21
N LYS A 131 13.17 34.76 -28.42
CA LYS A 131 11.81 34.25 -28.69
C LYS A 131 10.86 34.58 -27.54
N VAL A 132 11.23 34.28 -26.31
CA VAL A 132 10.43 34.58 -25.12
C VAL A 132 10.16 36.08 -24.99
N LYS A 133 11.17 36.92 -25.21
CA LYS A 133 11.02 38.39 -25.20
C LYS A 133 10.04 38.87 -26.28
N GLN A 134 10.09 38.29 -27.48
CA GLN A 134 9.18 38.64 -28.55
C GLN A 134 7.76 38.17 -28.26
N GLN A 135 7.57 36.95 -27.79
CA GLN A 135 6.26 36.44 -27.36
C GLN A 135 5.65 37.31 -26.27
N LYS A 136 6.43 37.72 -25.26
CA LYS A 136 5.98 38.65 -24.21
C LYS A 136 5.52 39.99 -24.78
N LYS A 137 6.27 40.58 -25.72
CA LYS A 137 5.88 41.83 -26.38
C LYS A 137 4.60 41.68 -27.20
N THR A 138 4.48 40.59 -27.97
CA THR A 138 3.30 40.28 -28.76
C THR A 138 2.08 40.07 -27.87
N LEU A 139 2.22 39.36 -26.75
CA LEU A 139 1.15 39.17 -25.77
C LEU A 139 0.72 40.50 -25.18
N LYS A 140 1.68 41.33 -24.72
CA LYS A 140 1.37 42.66 -24.18
C LYS A 140 0.57 43.50 -25.17
N LYS A 141 0.99 43.55 -26.43
CA LYS A 141 0.26 44.25 -27.49
C LYS A 141 -1.15 43.70 -27.68
N LYS A 142 -1.33 42.37 -27.76
CA LYS A 142 -2.66 41.75 -27.86
C LYS A 142 -3.57 42.10 -26.66
N MET A 143 -3.01 42.17 -25.46
CA MET A 143 -3.77 42.57 -24.27
C MET A 143 -4.12 44.06 -24.27
N GLU A 144 -3.25 44.93 -24.80
CA GLU A 144 -3.56 46.34 -25.05
C GLU A 144 -4.66 46.50 -26.09
N ASP A 145 -4.54 45.81 -27.24
CA ASP A 145 -5.52 45.82 -28.34
C ASP A 145 -6.90 45.28 -27.90
N ALA A 146 -6.92 44.24 -27.06
CA ALA A 146 -8.14 43.68 -26.47
C ALA A 146 -8.76 44.57 -25.36
N GLY A 147 -8.15 45.71 -25.05
CA GLY A 147 -8.65 46.66 -24.05
C GLY A 147 -8.39 46.27 -22.60
N PHE A 148 -7.65 45.19 -22.34
CA PHE A 148 -7.28 44.75 -20.99
C PHE A 148 -6.40 45.80 -20.27
N TRP A 149 -5.62 46.58 -21.04
CA TRP A 149 -4.74 47.64 -20.56
C TRP A 149 -5.13 49.03 -21.07
N LYS A 150 -6.42 49.27 -21.35
CA LYS A 150 -6.89 50.62 -21.66
C LYS A 150 -6.63 51.49 -20.43
N LYS A 151 -5.65 52.39 -20.57
CA LYS A 151 -5.33 53.46 -19.64
C LYS A 151 -6.64 54.04 -19.08
N LEU A 152 -6.75 54.08 -17.76
CA LEU A 152 -7.71 54.85 -16.96
C LEU A 152 -7.50 56.37 -17.18
N ILE A 153 -7.23 56.79 -18.41
CA ILE A 153 -7.05 58.17 -18.84
C ILE A 153 -8.31 58.54 -19.59
N GLY A 154 -9.29 59.05 -18.84
CA GLY A 154 -10.54 59.50 -19.44
C GLY A 154 -11.73 59.74 -18.50
N LYS A 155 -11.52 60.03 -17.22
CA LYS A 155 -12.56 60.70 -16.38
C LYS A 155 -11.92 61.73 -15.45
N SER A 156 -11.30 62.76 -16.04
CA SER A 156 -11.15 64.06 -15.39
C SER A 156 -12.38 64.89 -15.79
N LYS A 157 -13.35 64.99 -14.87
CA LYS A 157 -14.24 66.15 -14.68
C LYS A 157 -15.17 65.91 -13.48
N GLY A 158 -14.88 66.62 -12.39
CA GLY A 158 -15.90 67.13 -11.45
C GLY A 158 -15.93 66.53 -10.05
N SER A 159 -15.52 67.34 -9.06
CA SER A 159 -16.00 67.39 -7.66
C SER A 159 -15.63 66.21 -6.75
N GLY A 160 -15.02 66.34 -5.57
CA GLY A 160 -14.66 67.48 -4.73
C GLY A 160 -14.27 66.95 -3.33
N SER A 161 -13.39 67.68 -2.65
CA SER A 161 -13.05 67.62 -1.21
C SER A 161 -12.19 66.49 -0.63
N SER A 162 -10.93 66.87 -0.40
CA SER A 162 -10.18 66.87 0.87
C SER A 162 -9.90 65.56 1.61
N SER A 163 -8.62 65.18 1.65
CA SER A 163 -7.92 65.10 2.95
C SER A 163 -6.40 65.16 2.74
N THR A 164 -5.83 66.27 3.17
CA THR A 164 -4.60 66.38 3.98
C THR A 164 -3.38 65.55 3.57
N GLN A 165 -2.56 66.17 2.73
CA GLN A 165 -1.15 66.47 3.01
C GLN A 165 -0.49 65.72 4.19
N GLU A 166 0.40 64.78 3.89
CA GLU A 166 1.57 64.57 4.74
C GLU A 166 2.83 64.30 3.90
N LYS A 167 3.92 64.88 4.39
CA LYS A 167 5.11 65.32 3.68
C LYS A 167 5.98 64.19 3.12
N HIS A 168 6.57 64.48 1.97
CA HIS A 168 7.85 63.91 1.54
C HIS A 168 8.95 64.10 2.59
N LYS A 169 9.73 63.05 2.84
CA LYS A 169 11.17 63.15 3.10
C LYS A 169 11.89 62.16 2.18
N GLU A 170 12.49 62.69 1.13
CA GLU A 170 13.72 62.12 0.59
C GLU A 170 14.84 62.50 1.55
N ASP A 171 15.66 61.53 1.96
CA ASP A 171 17.06 61.78 2.28
C ASP A 171 17.90 60.83 1.43
N LYS A 172 18.76 61.44 0.62
CA LYS A 172 19.90 60.80 -0.06
C LYS A 172 21.08 60.76 0.91
N GLN A 173 21.83 59.66 0.90
CA GLN A 173 23.31 59.59 0.95
C GLN A 173 23.66 58.08 1.00
N GLU A 174 24.25 57.47 -0.04
CA GLU A 174 25.68 57.51 -0.40
C GLU A 174 26.62 57.39 0.81
N GLY A 175 27.42 56.31 0.83
CA GLY A 175 28.54 56.14 1.75
C GLY A 175 28.65 54.70 2.26
N GLY A 176 29.55 53.92 1.68
CA GLY A 176 29.82 52.56 2.13
C GLY A 176 30.57 52.51 3.47
N HIS A 177 30.57 51.32 4.06
CA HIS A 177 31.78 50.72 4.62
C HIS A 177 31.55 49.23 4.83
N GLU A 178 32.59 48.47 4.53
CA GLU A 178 32.82 47.09 4.93
C GLU A 178 32.51 46.87 6.42
N GLN A 179 31.99 45.69 6.76
CA GLN A 179 32.60 44.92 7.84
C GLN A 179 32.16 43.46 7.78
N SER A 180 33.17 42.61 7.66
CA SER A 180 33.19 41.18 7.96
C SER A 180 32.54 40.88 9.30
N HIS A 181 31.84 39.75 9.42
CA HIS A 181 31.76 39.00 10.66
C HIS A 181 31.61 37.50 10.36
N GLU A 182 32.60 36.77 10.89
CA GLU A 182 32.62 35.37 11.37
C GLU A 182 31.96 34.25 10.55
#